data_AF-A0A2D8YWV7-F1
#
_entry.id   AF-A0A2D8YWV7-F1
#
_cell.length_a   1.000
_cell.length_b   1.000
_cell.length_c   1.000
_cell.angle_alpha   90.00
_cell.angle_beta   90.00
_cell.angle_gamma   90.00
#
_symmetry.space_group_name_H-M   'P 1'
#
loop_
_entity.id
_entity.type
_entity.pdbx_description
1 polymer ?
#
loop_
_entity_poly.entity_id
_entity_poly.type
_entity_poly.pdbx_seq_one_letter_code
_entity_poly.pdbx_strand_id
1 'polypeptide(L)'
;MSILKSMKTRLINQPRFQNLVANRRSPAFNTLFQKKPADYYGYDLAANANAKAIVIGLPKAGNNWLLGLLSDCLDLDVLPDVTTPGSGVCMTNQPFSSDIYFQKNLRYAVYIMRDLRDVVCSYYHFIAKPGILAGRHRQAQFTRIEDFYFEYFLGHLSALHDFPGHAAGYLRFDIPLVRYESLWDDTAGELSRLLSRWGLDVPPEAVQMAVDANAFDKLKKSGKDNKGHKLPASHMRKGGYGNFRKELPEHVIADIERRFGDYLLRWGYTLTTR
;
A
#
# COMPACT_ATOMS: atom_id res chain seq x y z
N MET A 1 -35.01 14.78 34.65
CA MET A 1 -34.18 15.24 33.51
C MET A 1 -32.73 15.59 33.92
N SER A 2 -32.11 14.82 34.83
CA SER A 2 -30.92 15.27 35.59
C SER A 2 -29.86 14.17 35.84
N ILE A 3 -29.77 13.14 34.98
CA ILE A 3 -28.73 12.10 35.12
C ILE A 3 -27.88 11.96 33.84
N LEU A 4 -28.41 12.33 32.66
CA LEU A 4 -27.65 12.29 31.40
C LEU A 4 -26.69 13.46 31.16
N LYS A 5 -26.77 14.57 31.93
CA LYS A 5 -25.85 15.72 31.78
C LYS A 5 -24.56 15.59 32.60
N SER A 6 -24.50 14.67 33.56
CA SER A 6 -23.35 14.48 34.47
C SER A 6 -22.25 13.57 33.91
N MET A 7 -22.57 12.67 32.97
CA MET A 7 -21.58 11.75 32.38
C MET A 7 -20.76 12.36 31.23
N LYS A 8 -21.19 13.48 30.64
CA LYS A 8 -20.46 14.15 29.55
C LYS A 8 -19.22 14.94 30.01
N THR A 9 -19.13 15.28 31.30
CA THR A 9 -18.06 16.16 31.82
C THR A 9 -16.98 15.40 32.61
N ARG A 10 -17.11 14.08 32.83
CA ARG A 10 -16.13 13.29 33.60
C ARG A 10 -15.13 12.45 32.80
N LEU A 11 -15.21 12.45 31.47
CA LEU A 11 -14.26 11.72 30.61
C LEU A 11 -13.10 12.59 30.06
N ILE A 12 -13.10 13.90 30.34
CA ILE A 12 -12.12 14.85 29.78
C ILE A 12 -10.88 15.00 30.68
N ASN A 13 -10.92 14.57 31.95
CA ASN A 13 -9.86 14.86 32.94
C ASN A 13 -9.20 13.63 33.58
N GLN A 14 -8.90 12.56 32.83
CA GLN A 14 -8.05 11.47 33.34
C GLN A 14 -6.60 11.55 32.81
N PRO A 15 -5.58 11.55 33.70
CA PRO A 15 -4.17 11.69 33.36
C PRO A 15 -3.55 10.37 32.85
N ARG A 16 -4.21 9.70 31.90
CA ARG A 16 -3.65 8.59 31.10
C ARG A 16 -3.42 8.96 29.63
N PHE A 17 -3.72 10.20 29.25
CA PHE A 17 -3.55 10.72 27.89
C PHE A 17 -2.37 11.69 27.72
N GLN A 18 -1.61 11.98 28.78
CA GLN A 18 -0.51 12.96 28.71
C GLN A 18 0.87 12.39 28.34
N ASN A 19 1.03 11.07 28.17
CA ASN A 19 2.32 10.46 27.79
C ASN A 19 2.26 9.63 26.49
N LEU A 20 1.63 10.18 25.44
CA LEU A 20 1.77 9.70 24.05
C LEU A 20 2.39 10.79 23.15
N VAL A 21 3.22 11.62 23.76
CA VAL A 21 4.02 12.67 23.10
C VAL A 21 5.32 12.03 22.59
N ALA A 22 5.29 11.35 21.43
CA ALA A 22 6.50 11.13 20.61
C ALA A 22 6.29 10.50 19.22
N ASN A 23 5.18 9.79 18.92
CA ASN A 23 5.02 9.15 17.61
C ASN A 23 3.67 9.47 16.97
N ARG A 24 3.63 10.53 16.15
CA ARG A 24 2.49 10.89 15.29
C ARG A 24 2.30 9.82 14.20
N ARG A 25 1.62 8.71 14.50
CA ARG A 25 1.02 7.80 13.50
C ARG A 25 -0.38 8.33 13.19
N SER A 26 -0.70 8.63 11.92
CA SER A 26 -2.00 9.21 11.53
C SER A 26 -3.17 8.34 12.03
N PRO A 27 -4.30 8.94 12.46
CA PRO A 27 -5.49 8.20 12.91
C PRO A 27 -5.97 7.14 11.92
N ALA A 28 -5.73 7.32 10.61
CA ALA A 28 -6.12 6.36 9.58
C ALA A 28 -5.37 5.01 9.66
N PHE A 29 -4.17 4.98 10.24
CA PHE A 29 -3.40 3.76 10.48
C PHE A 29 -3.73 3.12 11.83
N ASN A 30 -4.37 3.88 12.72
CA ASN A 30 -4.63 3.52 14.12
C ASN A 30 -6.12 3.38 14.43
N THR A 31 -7.02 3.54 13.45
CA THR A 31 -8.45 3.36 13.66
C THR A 31 -8.72 1.92 14.09
N LEU A 32 -8.97 1.75 15.40
CA LEU A 32 -9.59 0.57 15.98
C LEU A 32 -11.07 0.61 15.53
N PHE A 33 -11.48 -0.32 14.68
CA PHE A 33 -12.76 -0.22 13.99
C PHE A 33 -13.94 -0.77 14.81
N GLN A 34 -15.10 -0.13 14.60
CA GLN A 34 -16.34 -0.25 15.37
C GLN A 34 -17.26 -1.44 14.95
N LYS A 35 -16.93 -2.16 13.87
CA LYS A 35 -17.70 -3.32 13.37
C LYS A 35 -16.83 -4.58 13.35
N LYS A 36 -17.43 -5.73 13.70
CA LYS A 36 -16.71 -7.01 13.80
C LYS A 36 -16.24 -7.47 12.40
N PRO A 37 -15.02 -8.05 12.28
CA PRO A 37 -14.48 -8.56 11.01
C PRO A 37 -15.39 -9.58 10.28
N ALA A 38 -16.18 -10.34 11.04
CA ALA A 38 -17.02 -11.44 10.57
C ALA A 38 -18.13 -11.06 9.58
N ASP A 39 -18.56 -9.79 9.53
CA ASP A 39 -19.66 -9.37 8.65
C ASP A 39 -19.21 -9.15 7.19
N TYR A 40 -17.90 -9.06 6.93
CA TYR A 40 -17.32 -8.80 5.59
C TYR A 40 -16.27 -9.83 5.18
N TYR A 41 -15.51 -10.36 6.13
CA TYR A 41 -14.31 -11.17 5.93
C TYR A 41 -14.37 -12.39 6.85
N GLY A 42 -14.94 -13.49 6.37
CA GLY A 42 -15.16 -14.71 7.16
C GLY A 42 -15.45 -15.95 6.33
N TYR A 43 -15.11 -15.93 5.04
CA TYR A 43 -15.27 -17.08 4.16
C TYR A 43 -13.91 -17.73 3.93
N ASP A 44 -13.83 -19.02 4.20
CA ASP A 44 -12.70 -19.86 3.84
C ASP A 44 -12.38 -19.68 2.35
N LEU A 45 -11.14 -19.27 2.05
CA LEU A 45 -10.65 -19.14 0.67
C LEU A 45 -10.81 -20.45 -0.09
N ALA A 46 -10.67 -21.59 0.59
CA ALA A 46 -10.81 -22.92 0.01
C ALA A 46 -12.28 -23.28 -0.31
N ALA A 47 -13.25 -22.67 0.37
CA ALA A 47 -14.67 -22.93 0.14
C ALA A 47 -15.23 -22.27 -1.12
N ASN A 48 -14.49 -21.36 -1.76
CA ASN A 48 -14.89 -20.72 -3.01
C ASN A 48 -13.76 -20.79 -4.04
N ALA A 49 -13.95 -21.66 -5.03
CA ALA A 49 -13.00 -21.90 -6.13
C ALA A 49 -12.64 -20.63 -6.95
N ASN A 50 -13.35 -19.52 -6.77
CA ASN A 50 -13.08 -18.24 -7.42
C ASN A 50 -12.66 -17.11 -6.47
N ALA A 51 -12.45 -17.37 -5.18
CA ALA A 51 -12.16 -16.34 -4.18
C ALA A 51 -10.93 -15.47 -4.53
N LYS A 52 -11.06 -14.15 -4.34
CA LYS A 52 -9.99 -13.18 -4.62
C LYS A 52 -9.51 -12.46 -3.37
N ALA A 53 -8.20 -12.31 -3.26
CA ALA A 53 -7.57 -11.24 -2.51
C ALA A 53 -7.04 -10.18 -3.50
N ILE A 54 -7.23 -8.88 -3.20
CA ILE A 54 -6.69 -7.80 -4.03
C ILE A 54 -5.78 -6.87 -3.23
N VAL A 55 -4.59 -6.63 -3.78
CA VAL A 55 -3.67 -5.59 -3.32
C VAL A 55 -3.89 -4.34 -4.15
N ILE A 56 -4.30 -3.26 -3.50
CA ILE A 56 -4.56 -1.98 -4.13
C ILE A 56 -3.46 -1.02 -3.70
N GLY A 57 -2.93 -0.23 -4.63
CA GLY A 57 -2.00 0.84 -4.27
C GLY A 57 -1.59 1.64 -5.47
N LEU A 58 -1.02 2.82 -5.23
CA LEU A 58 -0.39 3.57 -6.31
C LEU A 58 0.75 2.73 -6.91
N PRO A 59 1.07 2.90 -8.21
CA PRO A 59 2.23 2.22 -8.75
C PRO A 59 3.46 2.57 -7.92
N LYS A 60 4.31 1.57 -7.66
CA LYS A 60 5.54 1.70 -6.87
C LYS A 60 5.35 1.89 -5.34
N ALA A 61 4.12 1.74 -4.83
CA ALA A 61 3.86 1.73 -3.38
C ALA A 61 4.33 0.44 -2.66
N GLY A 62 4.75 -0.59 -3.39
CA GLY A 62 5.12 -1.89 -2.83
C GLY A 62 4.17 -3.04 -3.17
N ASN A 63 3.23 -2.82 -4.10
CA ASN A 63 2.17 -3.76 -4.49
C ASN A 63 2.68 -5.19 -4.74
N ASN A 64 3.74 -5.34 -5.54
CA ASN A 64 4.34 -6.65 -5.85
C ASN A 64 4.92 -7.36 -4.63
N TRP A 65 5.44 -6.62 -3.66
CA TRP A 65 6.03 -7.22 -2.47
C TRP A 65 4.95 -7.76 -1.54
N LEU A 66 3.91 -6.96 -1.27
CA LEU A 66 2.76 -7.41 -0.49
C LEU A 66 1.99 -8.55 -1.19
N LEU A 67 1.86 -8.49 -2.52
CA LEU A 67 1.26 -9.57 -3.31
C LEU A 67 2.05 -10.88 -3.17
N GLY A 68 3.39 -10.83 -3.24
CA GLY A 68 4.23 -12.01 -3.03
C GLY A 68 4.14 -12.58 -1.61
N LEU A 69 4.11 -11.70 -0.60
CA LEU A 69 3.91 -12.08 0.80
C LEU A 69 2.57 -12.81 0.99
N LEU A 70 1.48 -12.25 0.46
CA LEU A 70 0.15 -12.86 0.55
C LEU A 70 0.03 -14.17 -0.22
N SER A 71 0.64 -14.24 -1.41
CA SER A 71 0.67 -15.46 -2.23
C SER A 71 1.34 -16.60 -1.47
N ASP A 72 2.53 -16.38 -0.88
CA ASP A 72 3.23 -17.43 -0.15
C ASP A 72 2.55 -17.76 1.18
N CYS A 73 2.10 -16.74 1.91
CA CYS A 73 1.54 -16.92 3.26
C CYS A 73 0.20 -17.66 3.25
N LEU A 74 -0.59 -17.48 2.19
CA LEU A 74 -1.92 -18.09 2.04
C LEU A 74 -1.93 -19.22 1.00
N ASP A 75 -0.77 -19.58 0.46
CA ASP A 75 -0.60 -20.54 -0.63
C ASP A 75 -1.48 -20.24 -1.86
N LEU A 76 -1.68 -18.97 -2.19
CA LEU A 76 -2.53 -18.51 -3.29
C LEU A 76 -1.78 -18.32 -4.59
N ASP A 77 -2.41 -18.65 -5.72
CA ASP A 77 -1.92 -18.28 -7.06
C ASP A 77 -1.96 -16.77 -7.25
N VAL A 78 -1.01 -16.26 -8.05
CA VAL A 78 -1.04 -14.86 -8.49
C VAL A 78 -1.80 -14.75 -9.79
N LEU A 79 -2.86 -13.96 -9.78
CA LEU A 79 -3.71 -13.74 -10.92
C LEU A 79 -3.40 -12.39 -11.57
N PRO A 80 -3.53 -12.29 -12.91
CA PRO A 80 -3.36 -11.03 -13.65
C PRO A 80 -4.26 -9.90 -13.12
N ASP A 81 -5.52 -10.21 -12.83
CA ASP A 81 -6.51 -9.27 -12.33
C ASP A 81 -7.62 -9.98 -11.53
N VAL A 82 -8.57 -9.19 -11.03
CA VAL A 82 -9.69 -9.66 -10.22
C VAL A 82 -10.74 -10.43 -11.03
N THR A 83 -10.75 -10.31 -12.37
CA THR A 83 -11.75 -10.95 -13.25
C THR A 83 -11.28 -12.30 -13.79
N THR A 84 -9.98 -12.58 -13.72
CA THR A 84 -9.37 -13.86 -14.11
C THR A 84 -10.05 -15.01 -13.35
N PRO A 85 -10.46 -16.11 -14.00
CA PRO A 85 -11.03 -17.29 -13.31
C PRO A 85 -10.06 -17.94 -12.30
N GLY A 86 -10.58 -18.66 -11.31
CA GLY A 86 -9.79 -19.38 -10.29
C GLY A 86 -9.69 -18.65 -8.95
N SER A 87 -9.01 -19.19 -7.95
CA SER A 87 -8.79 -18.51 -6.67
C SER A 87 -7.37 -17.94 -6.61
N GLY A 88 -7.18 -16.80 -5.96
CA GLY A 88 -5.84 -16.22 -5.90
C GLY A 88 -5.76 -14.77 -5.43
N VAL A 89 -4.53 -14.25 -5.44
CA VAL A 89 -4.22 -12.86 -5.15
C VAL A 89 -3.92 -12.10 -6.45
N CYS A 90 -4.45 -10.89 -6.58
CA CYS A 90 -4.19 -9.99 -7.69
C CYS A 90 -3.85 -8.59 -7.17
N MET A 91 -3.46 -7.68 -8.06
CA MET A 91 -3.26 -6.28 -7.69
C MET A 91 -3.91 -5.33 -8.68
N THR A 92 -4.18 -4.10 -8.23
CA THR A 92 -4.59 -3.02 -9.11
C THR A 92 -3.96 -1.70 -8.68
N ASN A 93 -3.67 -0.85 -9.67
CA ASN A 93 -3.27 0.54 -9.47
C ASN A 93 -4.33 1.52 -10.01
N GLN A 94 -5.54 1.02 -10.26
CA GLN A 94 -6.66 1.82 -10.75
C GLN A 94 -7.32 2.57 -9.59
N PRO A 95 -7.77 3.82 -9.81
CA PRO A 95 -8.65 4.51 -8.89
C PRO A 95 -9.87 3.66 -8.51
N PHE A 96 -10.48 4.00 -7.38
CA PHE A 96 -11.67 3.29 -6.92
C PHE A 96 -12.74 3.23 -8.01
N SER A 97 -13.26 2.03 -8.26
CA SER A 97 -14.44 1.80 -9.07
C SER A 97 -15.38 0.82 -8.36
N SER A 98 -16.68 1.04 -8.53
CA SER A 98 -17.71 0.10 -8.06
C SER A 98 -17.50 -1.29 -8.64
N ASP A 99 -17.01 -1.39 -9.86
CA ASP A 99 -16.80 -2.67 -10.53
C ASP A 99 -15.70 -3.49 -9.87
N ILE A 100 -14.69 -2.86 -9.27
CA ILE A 100 -13.66 -3.56 -8.49
C ILE A 100 -14.23 -4.01 -7.14
N TYR A 101 -14.93 -3.12 -6.44
CA TYR A 101 -15.39 -3.38 -5.07
C TYR A 101 -16.54 -4.38 -5.01
N PHE A 102 -17.49 -4.32 -5.94
CA PHE A 102 -18.66 -5.20 -5.97
C PHE A 102 -18.43 -6.50 -6.75
N GLN A 103 -17.17 -6.87 -7.01
CA GLN A 103 -16.84 -8.19 -7.55
C GLN A 103 -17.36 -9.27 -6.61
N LYS A 104 -18.27 -10.12 -7.10
CA LYS A 104 -18.92 -11.17 -6.30
C LYS A 104 -17.94 -12.13 -5.61
N ASN A 105 -16.77 -12.29 -6.19
CA ASN A 105 -15.75 -13.20 -5.71
C ASN A 105 -14.65 -12.50 -4.91
N LEU A 106 -14.71 -11.17 -4.75
CA LEU A 106 -13.77 -10.43 -3.92
C LEU A 106 -14.03 -10.79 -2.46
N ARG A 107 -13.05 -11.46 -1.85
CA ARG A 107 -13.09 -11.85 -0.45
C ARG A 107 -12.22 -10.99 0.41
N TYR A 108 -11.05 -10.59 -0.06
CA TYR A 108 -10.10 -9.81 0.73
C TYR A 108 -9.57 -8.62 -0.07
N ALA A 109 -9.44 -7.48 0.57
CA ALA A 109 -8.84 -6.29 -0.04
C ALA A 109 -7.87 -5.64 0.96
N VAL A 110 -6.80 -5.07 0.44
CA VAL A 110 -5.87 -4.25 1.21
C VAL A 110 -5.36 -3.11 0.36
N TYR A 111 -5.25 -1.93 0.94
CA TYR A 111 -4.58 -0.80 0.34
C TYR A 111 -3.16 -0.68 0.90
N ILE A 112 -2.13 -0.73 0.04
CA ILE A 112 -0.76 -0.41 0.43
C ILE A 112 -0.42 1.04 0.06
N MET A 113 0.08 1.78 1.05
CA MET A 113 0.46 3.17 0.92
C MET A 113 1.95 3.35 1.19
N ARG A 114 2.59 4.27 0.47
CA ARG A 114 4.00 4.63 0.64
C ARG A 114 4.16 6.14 0.52
N ASP A 115 5.21 6.69 1.12
CA ASP A 115 5.55 8.10 0.97
C ASP A 115 5.62 8.49 -0.51
N LEU A 116 4.82 9.48 -0.90
CA LEU A 116 4.72 9.95 -2.28
C LEU A 116 6.08 10.33 -2.87
N ARG A 117 6.98 10.87 -2.04
CA ARG A 117 8.33 11.27 -2.48
C ARG A 117 9.18 10.06 -2.86
N ASP A 118 9.07 8.96 -2.11
CA ASP A 118 9.73 7.69 -2.47
C ASP A 118 9.04 7.00 -3.66
N VAL A 119 7.72 7.17 -3.81
CA VAL A 119 6.99 6.70 -5.01
C VAL A 119 7.53 7.38 -6.26
N VAL A 120 7.65 8.72 -6.27
CA VAL A 120 8.23 9.50 -7.39
C VAL A 120 9.62 8.97 -7.75
N CYS A 121 10.50 8.82 -6.76
CA CYS A 121 11.85 8.25 -6.98
C CYS A 121 11.78 6.86 -7.61
N SER A 122 10.97 5.98 -7.04
CA SER A 122 10.86 4.61 -7.52
C SER A 122 10.26 4.52 -8.92
N TYR A 123 9.42 5.48 -9.30
CA TYR A 123 8.78 5.53 -10.61
C TYR A 123 9.77 6.00 -11.68
N TYR A 124 10.54 7.06 -11.39
CA TYR A 124 11.61 7.55 -12.26
C TYR A 124 12.55 6.40 -12.69
N HIS A 125 13.08 5.64 -11.73
CA HIS A 125 13.97 4.50 -12.03
C HIS A 125 13.26 3.32 -12.70
N PHE A 126 11.93 3.21 -12.54
CA PHE A 126 11.17 2.15 -13.19
C PHE A 126 10.99 2.42 -14.67
N ILE A 127 10.63 3.66 -15.04
CA ILE A 127 10.42 4.04 -16.44
C ILE A 127 11.74 4.16 -17.22
N ALA A 128 12.87 4.45 -16.54
CA ALA A 128 14.19 4.50 -17.16
C ALA A 128 14.68 3.13 -17.66
N LYS A 129 13.98 2.03 -17.35
CA LYS A 129 14.37 0.69 -17.79
C LYS A 129 14.04 0.47 -19.27
N PRO A 130 14.95 -0.18 -20.03
CA PRO A 130 14.69 -0.56 -21.41
C PRO A 130 13.38 -1.36 -21.56
N GLY A 131 12.57 -1.02 -22.56
CA GLY A 131 11.37 -1.78 -22.92
C GLY A 131 10.09 -1.40 -22.17
N ILE A 132 10.14 -0.70 -21.03
CA ILE A 132 8.92 -0.29 -20.29
C ILE A 132 8.10 0.74 -21.08
N LEU A 133 8.76 1.55 -21.90
CA LEU A 133 8.15 2.63 -22.68
C LEU A 133 8.24 2.42 -24.19
N ALA A 134 8.93 1.36 -24.63
CA ALA A 134 9.11 1.04 -26.03
C ALA A 134 7.73 0.76 -26.65
N GLY A 135 7.17 1.79 -27.31
CA GLY A 135 5.91 1.70 -28.06
C GLY A 135 4.75 2.57 -27.56
N ARG A 136 4.78 3.15 -26.34
CA ARG A 136 3.64 3.97 -25.83
C ARG A 136 3.96 5.44 -25.59
N HIS A 137 5.22 5.78 -25.30
CA HIS A 137 5.62 7.16 -25.10
C HIS A 137 7.00 7.38 -25.72
N ARG A 138 7.05 8.14 -26.81
CA ARG A 138 8.30 8.64 -27.41
C ARG A 138 9.08 9.59 -26.46
N GLN A 139 8.59 9.78 -25.23
CA GLN A 139 8.87 10.89 -24.32
C GLN A 139 9.54 10.52 -22.98
N ALA A 140 9.81 9.26 -22.67
CA ALA A 140 10.35 8.93 -21.33
C ALA A 140 11.77 8.34 -21.39
N GLN A 141 12.67 9.12 -21.99
CA GLN A 141 14.12 9.06 -21.74
C GLN A 141 14.53 10.23 -20.84
N PHE A 142 13.85 10.40 -19.70
CA PHE A 142 14.22 11.45 -18.75
C PHE A 142 15.59 11.12 -18.15
N THR A 143 16.60 11.93 -18.47
CA THR A 143 17.95 11.79 -17.93
C THR A 143 18.06 12.36 -16.52
N ARG A 144 17.15 13.27 -16.15
CA ARG A 144 17.07 13.91 -14.84
C ARG A 144 15.72 13.64 -14.19
N ILE A 145 15.70 13.54 -12.86
CA ILE A 145 14.49 13.19 -12.10
C ILE A 145 13.51 14.36 -12.00
N GLU A 146 14.02 15.60 -12.04
CA GLU A 146 13.21 16.81 -12.10
C GLU A 146 12.41 16.90 -13.40
N ASP A 147 13.02 16.59 -14.55
CA ASP A 147 12.34 16.59 -15.85
C ASP A 147 11.21 15.55 -15.84
N PHE A 148 11.50 14.33 -15.35
CA PHE A 148 10.47 13.32 -15.13
C PHE A 148 9.33 13.82 -14.24
N TYR A 149 9.67 14.48 -13.13
CA TYR A 149 8.68 14.93 -12.16
C TYR A 149 7.77 16.01 -12.77
N PHE A 150 8.35 17.07 -13.34
CA PHE A 150 7.59 18.21 -13.84
C PHE A 150 6.85 17.89 -15.15
N GLU A 151 7.48 17.17 -16.08
CA GLU A 151 6.91 16.97 -17.42
C GLU A 151 5.98 15.75 -17.50
N TYR A 152 6.22 14.71 -16.70
CA TYR A 152 5.47 13.46 -16.80
C TYR A 152 4.70 13.10 -15.54
N PHE A 153 5.32 13.18 -14.37
CA PHE A 153 4.64 12.82 -13.13
C PHE A 153 3.47 13.76 -12.84
N LEU A 154 3.69 15.07 -12.85
CA LEU A 154 2.65 16.07 -12.64
C LEU A 154 1.66 16.15 -13.80
N GLY A 155 2.17 16.18 -15.04
CA GLY A 155 1.34 16.37 -16.24
C GLY A 155 0.49 15.17 -16.63
N HIS A 156 0.86 13.96 -16.19
CA HIS A 156 0.20 12.73 -16.62
C HIS A 156 -0.12 11.78 -15.47
N LEU A 157 0.88 11.29 -14.74
CA LEU A 157 0.68 10.22 -13.76
C LEU A 157 -0.21 10.62 -12.59
N SER A 158 -0.06 11.85 -12.10
CA SER A 158 -0.84 12.37 -10.97
C SER A 158 -2.34 12.34 -11.26
N ALA A 159 -2.73 12.71 -12.48
CA ALA A 159 -4.13 12.72 -12.92
C ALA A 159 -4.62 11.31 -13.25
N LEU A 160 -3.82 10.53 -14.00
CA LEU A 160 -4.16 9.17 -14.42
C LEU A 160 -4.53 8.26 -13.24
N HIS A 161 -3.83 8.40 -12.12
CA HIS A 161 -4.04 7.56 -10.94
C HIS A 161 -4.80 8.26 -9.80
N ASP A 162 -5.34 9.47 -10.02
CA ASP A 162 -6.01 10.27 -8.97
C ASP A 162 -5.22 10.29 -7.65
N PHE A 163 -3.94 10.65 -7.68
CA PHE A 163 -3.06 10.51 -6.51
C PHE A 163 -3.63 11.07 -5.19
N PRO A 164 -4.23 12.29 -5.16
CA PRO A 164 -4.84 12.83 -3.95
C PRO A 164 -6.06 12.04 -3.46
N GLY A 165 -6.87 11.50 -4.38
CA GLY A 165 -8.12 10.80 -4.09
C GLY A 165 -8.00 9.28 -3.98
N HIS A 166 -6.92 8.67 -4.49
CA HIS A 166 -6.79 7.22 -4.70
C HIS A 166 -7.07 6.43 -3.43
N ALA A 167 -6.32 6.72 -2.35
CA ALA A 167 -6.50 6.04 -1.07
C ALA A 167 -7.85 6.35 -0.42
N ALA A 168 -8.28 7.62 -0.49
CA ALA A 168 -9.55 8.05 0.08
C ALA A 168 -10.75 7.35 -0.58
N GLY A 169 -10.65 7.02 -1.88
CA GLY A 169 -11.66 6.27 -2.62
C GLY A 169 -11.95 4.92 -1.99
N TYR A 170 -10.90 4.13 -1.74
CA TYR A 170 -10.99 2.78 -1.19
C TYR A 170 -11.31 2.77 0.31
N LEU A 171 -10.78 3.72 1.08
CA LEU A 171 -10.97 3.74 2.55
C LEU A 171 -12.40 4.09 3.00
N ARG A 172 -13.22 4.70 2.14
CA ARG A 172 -14.65 4.88 2.42
C ARG A 172 -15.41 3.56 2.60
N PHE A 173 -14.81 2.44 2.21
CA PHE A 173 -15.38 1.11 2.27
C PHE A 173 -14.67 0.20 3.29
N ASP A 174 -14.01 0.79 4.30
CA ASP A 174 -13.35 0.07 5.39
C ASP A 174 -12.26 -0.93 4.96
N ILE A 175 -11.71 -0.75 3.75
CA ILE A 175 -10.60 -1.57 3.24
C ILE A 175 -9.37 -1.39 4.16
N PRO A 176 -8.79 -2.48 4.69
CA PRO A 176 -7.57 -2.42 5.50
C PRO A 176 -6.43 -1.71 4.80
N LEU A 177 -5.65 -0.94 5.56
CA LEU A 177 -4.48 -0.23 5.06
C LEU A 177 -3.19 -0.82 5.62
N VAL A 178 -2.18 -0.95 4.77
CA VAL A 178 -0.80 -1.27 5.10
C VAL A 178 0.10 -0.11 4.70
N ARG A 179 0.91 0.36 5.63
CA ARG A 179 1.97 1.34 5.34
C ARG A 179 3.21 0.58 4.91
N TYR A 180 3.77 0.94 3.75
CA TYR A 180 5.01 0.33 3.24
C TYR A 180 6.15 0.45 4.25
N GLU A 181 6.27 1.61 4.91
CA GLU A 181 7.32 1.82 5.90
C GLU A 181 7.16 0.91 7.13
N SER A 182 5.92 0.73 7.62
CA SER A 182 5.66 -0.23 8.70
C SER A 182 5.92 -1.66 8.26
N LEU A 183 5.50 -2.03 7.03
CA LEU A 183 5.74 -3.36 6.46
C LEU A 183 7.25 -3.63 6.29
N TRP A 184 8.02 -2.59 6.02
CA TRP A 184 9.48 -2.67 5.94
C TRP A 184 10.13 -2.86 7.32
N ASP A 185 9.69 -2.11 8.32
CA ASP A 185 10.26 -2.16 9.67
C ASP A 185 9.91 -3.45 10.42
N ASP A 186 8.69 -3.98 10.25
CA ASP A 186 8.20 -5.21 10.87
C ASP A 186 7.28 -5.98 9.91
N THR A 187 7.89 -6.70 8.97
CA THR A 187 7.13 -7.41 7.93
C THR A 187 6.20 -8.48 8.49
N ALA A 188 6.69 -9.28 9.45
CA ALA A 188 5.90 -10.35 10.06
C ALA A 188 4.73 -9.75 10.87
N GLY A 189 4.98 -8.75 11.72
CA GLY A 189 3.95 -8.12 12.53
C GLY A 189 2.87 -7.42 11.70
N GLU A 190 3.25 -6.68 10.65
CA GLU A 190 2.26 -6.02 9.77
C GLU A 190 1.48 -7.02 8.92
N LEU A 191 2.10 -8.11 8.46
CA LEU A 191 1.41 -9.17 7.73
C LEU A 191 0.40 -9.90 8.64
N SER A 192 0.82 -10.31 9.85
CA SER A 192 -0.08 -10.90 10.85
C SER A 192 -1.23 -9.96 11.19
N ARG A 193 -0.96 -8.66 11.39
CA ARG A 193 -2.00 -7.65 11.66
C ARG A 193 -3.04 -7.58 10.54
N LEU A 194 -2.59 -7.63 9.28
CA LEU A 194 -3.49 -7.65 8.12
C LEU A 194 -4.33 -8.93 8.07
N LEU A 195 -3.70 -10.10 8.26
CA LEU A 195 -4.39 -11.40 8.22
C LEU A 195 -5.44 -11.52 9.33
N SER A 196 -5.11 -11.09 10.56
CA SER A 196 -6.08 -11.02 11.65
C SER A 196 -7.22 -10.03 11.35
N ARG A 197 -6.94 -8.93 10.64
CA ARG A 197 -7.98 -7.96 10.22
C ARG A 197 -8.95 -8.57 9.20
N TRP A 198 -8.48 -9.52 8.41
CA TRP A 198 -9.27 -10.35 7.51
C TRP A 198 -9.96 -11.53 8.20
N GLY A 199 -9.78 -11.70 9.52
CA GLY A 199 -10.35 -12.82 10.26
C GLY A 199 -9.67 -14.16 9.99
N LEU A 200 -8.45 -14.14 9.42
CA LEU A 200 -7.67 -15.34 9.15
C LEU A 200 -6.77 -15.64 10.35
N ASP A 201 -6.82 -16.89 10.81
CA ASP A 201 -5.91 -17.42 11.82
C ASP A 201 -4.78 -18.16 11.11
N VAL A 202 -3.71 -17.42 10.80
CA VAL A 202 -2.54 -17.95 10.09
C VAL A 202 -1.42 -18.19 11.10
N PRO A 203 -0.86 -19.40 11.17
CA PRO A 203 0.21 -19.69 12.12
C PRO A 203 1.45 -18.80 11.91
N PRO A 204 2.12 -18.34 12.99
CA PRO A 204 3.30 -17.50 12.88
C PRO A 204 4.43 -18.10 12.02
N GLU A 205 4.57 -19.43 12.01
CA GLU A 205 5.57 -20.10 11.16
C GLU A 205 5.28 -19.91 9.66
N ALA A 206 4.02 -19.95 9.24
CA ALA A 206 3.65 -19.75 7.83
C ALA A 206 3.91 -18.29 7.42
N VAL A 207 3.61 -17.34 8.32
CA VAL A 207 3.95 -15.92 8.14
C VAL A 207 5.46 -15.76 7.97
N GLN A 208 6.27 -16.36 8.86
CA GLN A 208 7.72 -16.24 8.79
C GLN A 208 8.30 -16.89 7.52
N MET A 209 7.79 -18.05 7.11
CA MET A 209 8.18 -18.69 5.86
C MET A 209 7.93 -17.78 4.65
N ALA A 210 6.77 -17.12 4.60
CA ALA A 210 6.44 -16.16 3.55
C ALA A 210 7.36 -14.93 3.60
N VAL A 211 7.65 -14.39 4.79
CA VAL A 211 8.60 -13.28 4.97
C VAL A 211 9.99 -13.66 4.44
N ASP A 212 10.49 -14.84 4.81
CA ASP A 212 11.81 -15.32 4.39
C ASP A 212 11.87 -15.56 2.88
N ALA A 213 10.81 -16.06 2.26
CA ALA A 213 10.70 -16.26 0.82
C ALA A 213 10.65 -14.93 0.04
N ASN A 214 10.10 -13.87 0.65
CA ASN A 214 10.00 -12.54 0.08
C ASN A 214 11.02 -11.54 0.64
N ALA A 215 12.08 -12.05 1.30
CA ALA A 215 13.15 -11.21 1.80
C ALA A 215 13.80 -10.40 0.67
N PHE A 216 13.97 -9.10 0.90
CA PHE A 216 14.39 -8.16 -0.15
C PHE A 216 15.68 -8.59 -0.87
N ASP A 217 16.67 -9.08 -0.12
CA ASP A 217 17.95 -9.53 -0.68
C ASP A 217 17.81 -10.75 -1.61
N LYS A 218 16.84 -11.64 -1.36
CA LYS A 218 16.54 -12.77 -2.25
C LYS A 218 15.88 -12.27 -3.53
N LEU A 219 14.81 -11.46 -3.39
CA LEU A 219 14.08 -10.91 -4.53
C LEU A 219 14.97 -10.05 -5.43
N LYS A 220 15.93 -9.32 -4.86
CA LYS A 220 16.89 -8.51 -5.61
C LYS A 220 17.92 -9.34 -6.39
N LYS A 221 18.27 -10.53 -5.92
CA LYS A 221 19.25 -11.41 -6.59
C LYS A 221 18.63 -12.18 -7.75
N SER A 222 17.47 -12.79 -7.53
CA SER A 222 16.89 -13.73 -8.49
C SER A 222 15.56 -13.28 -9.10
N GLY A 223 14.95 -12.21 -8.58
CA GLY A 223 13.52 -11.99 -8.77
C GLY A 223 12.74 -13.09 -8.07
N LYS A 224 11.50 -13.30 -8.51
CA LYS A 224 10.63 -14.37 -8.02
C LYS A 224 9.66 -14.82 -9.09
N ASP A 225 9.33 -16.10 -9.10
CA ASP A 225 8.18 -16.62 -9.83
C ASP A 225 7.09 -16.94 -8.80
N ASN A 226 6.07 -16.09 -8.74
CA ASN A 226 4.92 -16.31 -7.87
C ASN A 226 3.88 -17.13 -8.63
N LYS A 227 4.14 -18.43 -8.79
CA LYS A 227 3.21 -19.38 -9.42
C LYS A 227 2.72 -18.94 -10.82
N GLY A 228 3.66 -18.58 -11.69
CA GLY A 228 3.39 -18.13 -13.06
C GLY A 228 3.46 -16.61 -13.23
N HIS A 229 3.44 -15.84 -12.14
CA HIS A 229 3.72 -14.41 -12.16
C HIS A 229 5.20 -14.13 -11.89
N LYS A 230 5.96 -13.93 -12.97
CA LYS A 230 7.37 -13.56 -12.88
C LYS A 230 7.53 -12.11 -12.45
N LEU A 231 8.13 -11.92 -11.28
CA LEU A 231 8.63 -10.66 -10.76
C LEU A 231 10.14 -10.56 -11.02
N PRO A 232 10.58 -9.76 -12.01
CA PRO A 232 12.00 -9.65 -12.33
C PRO A 232 12.81 -9.03 -11.18
N ALA A 233 14.04 -9.49 -10.97
CA ALA A 233 14.99 -8.92 -9.99
C ALA A 233 15.11 -7.39 -10.11
N SER A 234 15.06 -6.88 -11.36
CA SER A 234 15.15 -5.44 -11.62
C SER A 234 14.06 -4.63 -10.91
N HIS A 235 12.90 -5.21 -10.59
CA HIS A 235 11.83 -4.54 -9.84
C HIS A 235 12.26 -4.20 -8.41
N MET A 236 13.24 -4.91 -7.85
CA MET A 236 13.81 -4.70 -6.52
C MET A 236 15.11 -3.90 -6.62
N ARG A 237 14.98 -2.57 -6.63
CA ARG A 237 16.11 -1.64 -6.82
C ARG A 237 16.95 -1.45 -5.55
N LYS A 238 16.43 -0.65 -4.61
CA LYS A 238 17.12 -0.31 -3.35
C LYS A 238 16.39 -0.82 -2.10
N GLY A 239 15.08 -1.02 -2.16
CA GLY A 239 14.28 -1.34 -0.97
C GLY A 239 14.22 -0.15 -0.01
N GLY A 240 13.53 -0.30 1.11
CA GLY A 240 13.44 0.71 2.16
C GLY A 240 12.71 2.00 1.78
N TYR A 241 12.78 2.98 2.67
CA TYR A 241 12.09 4.26 2.58
C TYR A 241 13.00 5.41 3.03
N GLY A 242 12.59 6.65 2.74
CA GLY A 242 13.36 7.86 3.00
C GLY A 242 14.47 8.13 1.99
N ASN A 243 14.57 7.33 0.92
CA ASN A 243 15.60 7.48 -0.11
C ASN A 243 15.42 8.78 -0.91
N PHE A 244 14.19 9.30 -0.97
CA PHE A 244 13.89 10.58 -1.61
C PHE A 244 14.79 11.73 -1.13
N ARG A 245 15.25 11.71 0.12
CA ARG A 245 16.12 12.74 0.70
C ARG A 245 17.48 12.84 0.00
N LYS A 246 17.93 11.75 -0.60
CA LYS A 246 19.21 11.66 -1.31
C LYS A 246 19.03 11.71 -2.84
N GLU A 247 17.85 11.39 -3.34
CA GLU A 247 17.59 11.20 -4.77
C GLU A 247 16.81 12.36 -5.40
N LEU A 248 15.96 13.06 -4.66
CA LEU A 248 15.23 14.21 -5.17
C LEU A 248 16.01 15.50 -4.92
N PRO A 249 16.14 16.38 -5.93
CA PRO A 249 16.56 17.75 -5.72
C PRO A 249 15.64 18.48 -4.74
N GLU A 250 16.19 19.39 -3.94
CA GLU A 250 15.44 20.12 -2.90
C GLU A 250 14.22 20.87 -3.47
N HIS A 251 14.36 21.48 -4.66
CA HIS A 251 13.26 22.19 -5.31
C HIS A 251 12.11 21.26 -5.74
N VAL A 252 12.41 20.00 -6.07
CA VAL A 252 11.39 18.98 -6.37
C VAL A 252 10.67 18.57 -5.10
N ILE A 253 11.40 18.35 -4.00
CA ILE A 253 10.81 18.07 -2.68
C ILE A 253 9.87 19.21 -2.27
N ALA A 254 10.34 20.45 -2.39
CA ALA A 254 9.55 21.64 -2.05
C ALA A 254 8.26 21.72 -2.87
N ASP A 255 8.31 21.44 -4.19
CA ASP A 255 7.10 21.46 -5.01
C ASP A 255 6.14 20.30 -4.67
N ILE A 256 6.66 19.10 -4.39
CA ILE A 256 5.82 17.97 -3.94
C ILE A 256 5.11 18.35 -2.64
N GLU A 257 5.83 18.88 -1.67
CA GLU A 257 5.26 19.24 -0.36
C GLU A 257 4.27 20.42 -0.48
N ARG A 258 4.53 21.37 -1.38
CA ARG A 258 3.59 22.45 -1.66
C ARG A 258 2.29 21.96 -2.31
N ARG A 259 2.36 21.01 -3.25
CA ARG A 259 1.18 20.50 -4.00
C ARG A 259 0.42 19.39 -3.28
N PHE A 260 1.14 18.50 -2.61
CA PHE A 260 0.62 17.28 -2.00
C PHE A 260 0.82 17.25 -0.47
N GLY A 261 1.16 18.39 0.15
CA GLY A 261 1.39 18.50 1.59
C GLY A 261 0.20 18.04 2.41
N ASP A 262 -1.01 18.44 2.04
CA ASP A 262 -2.25 18.01 2.71
C ASP A 262 -2.45 16.49 2.63
N TYR A 263 -2.12 15.88 1.48
CA TYR A 263 -2.15 14.43 1.32
C TYR A 263 -1.11 13.78 2.23
N LEU A 264 0.15 14.24 2.18
CA LEU A 264 1.24 13.70 3.00
C LEU A 264 0.90 13.77 4.50
N LEU A 265 0.47 14.94 4.98
CA LEU A 265 0.10 15.17 6.37
C LEU A 265 -1.10 14.33 6.80
N ARG A 266 -2.15 14.24 5.97
CA ARG A 266 -3.32 13.38 6.23
C ARG A 266 -2.90 11.93 6.48
N TRP A 267 -1.94 11.45 5.71
CA TRP A 267 -1.42 10.09 5.82
C TRP A 267 -0.20 9.96 6.74
N GLY A 268 0.05 10.96 7.61
CA GLY A 268 1.06 10.85 8.66
C GLY A 268 2.50 10.85 8.17
N TYR A 269 2.74 11.41 6.98
CA TYR A 269 4.08 11.74 6.50
C TYR A 269 4.43 13.16 6.94
N THR A 270 5.65 13.36 7.43
CA THR A 270 6.15 14.68 7.82
C THR A 270 6.67 15.42 6.60
N LEU A 271 6.36 16.72 6.51
CA LEU A 271 7.00 17.63 5.57
C LEU A 271 8.44 17.93 6.04
N THR A 272 9.30 18.27 5.10
CA THR A 272 10.73 18.51 5.32
C THR A 272 11.14 19.94 5.00
N THR A 273 10.39 20.58 4.11
CA THR A 273 10.42 22.01 3.88
C THR A 273 9.50 22.71 4.90
N ARG A 274 9.96 23.85 5.41
CA ARG A 274 9.19 24.69 6.33
C ARG A 274 8.25 25.60 5.56
#